data_AF-A0A7Y3UL15-F1
#
_entry.id   AF-A0A7Y3UL15-F1
#
_cell.length_a   1.000
_cell.length_b   1.000
_cell.length_c   1.000
_cell.angle_alpha   90.00
_cell.angle_beta   90.00
_cell.angle_gamma   90.00
#
_symmetry.space_group_name_H-M   'P 1'
#
loop_
_entity.id
_entity.type
_entity.pdbx_description
1 polymer ?
#
loop_
_entity_poly.entity_id
_entity_poly.type
_entity_poly.pdbx_seq_one_letter_code
_entity_poly.pdbx_strand_id
1 'polypeptide(L)' 'MAKKKALNFTPTQKRELIEWNSQKISVSRQCELLMLSKGALYYDPVKMDQYSVSIMEFIDRQYIKTEVHPYKTH' A
#
# COMPACT_ATOMS: atom_id res chain seq x y z
N MET A 1 -23.00 21.78 10.38
CA MET A 1 -22.28 20.55 9.99
C MET A 1 -20.82 20.89 9.76
N ALA A 2 -19.96 20.66 10.76
CA ALA A 2 -18.55 20.99 10.64
C ALA A 2 -17.85 19.97 9.73
N LYS A 3 -17.38 20.42 8.56
CA LYS A 3 -16.48 19.64 7.70
C LYS A 3 -15.18 19.41 8.47
N LYS A 4 -15.06 18.25 9.11
CA LYS A 4 -13.77 17.75 9.61
C LYS A 4 -12.91 17.60 8.36
N LYS A 5 -11.97 18.53 8.12
CA LYS A 5 -10.92 18.35 7.10
C LYS A 5 -10.15 17.10 7.52
N ALA A 6 -10.57 15.94 7.05
CA ALA A 6 -9.72 14.76 7.11
C ALA A 6 -8.46 15.16 6.35
N LEU A 7 -7.33 15.27 7.05
CA LEU A 7 -6.09 15.52 6.37
C LEU A 7 -5.88 14.33 5.44
N ASN A 8 -5.96 14.56 4.12
CA ASN A 8 -5.73 13.58 3.08
C ASN A 8 -4.23 13.25 3.03
N PHE A 9 -3.67 12.79 4.14
CA PHE A 9 -2.30 12.34 4.21
C PHE A 9 -2.16 11.01 3.48
N THR A 10 -1.12 10.92 2.68
CA THR A 10 -0.68 9.63 2.12
C THR A 10 -0.25 8.69 3.25
N PRO A 11 -0.27 7.37 3.04
CA PRO A 11 0.24 6.41 4.02
C PRO A 11 1.66 6.74 4.50
N THR A 12 2.53 7.21 3.61
CA THR A 12 3.91 7.62 3.94
C THR A 12 3.92 8.80 4.93
N GLN A 13 3.17 9.86 4.65
CA GLN A 13 3.06 11.02 5.55
C GLN A 13 2.47 10.63 6.91
N LYS A 14 1.52 9.70 6.95
CA LYS A 14 0.97 9.20 8.22
C LYS A 14 2.00 8.45 9.05
N ARG A 15 2.97 7.74 8.43
CA ARG A 15 4.05 7.06 9.16
C ARG A 15 4.99 8.06 9.86
N GLU A 16 5.27 9.18 9.20
CA GLU A 16 6.14 10.23 9.77
C GLU A 16 5.55 10.84 11.04
N LEU A 17 4.22 10.76 11.22
CA LEU A 17 3.52 11.22 12.42
C LEU A 17 3.53 10.22 13.58
N ILE A 18 4.10 9.02 13.41
CA ILE A 18 4.16 8.00 14.47
C ILE A 18 5.31 8.28 15.43
N GLU A 19 4.96 8.40 16.71
CA GLU A 19 5.89 8.50 17.81
C GLU A 19 6.17 7.12 18.41
N TRP A 20 7.29 6.52 18.03
CA TRP A 20 7.68 5.18 18.48
C TRP A 20 7.92 5.07 19.99
N ASN A 21 8.40 6.16 20.61
CA ASN A 21 8.74 6.21 22.05
C ASN A 21 7.67 6.92 22.89
N SER A 22 6.42 7.01 22.39
CA SER A 22 5.36 7.69 23.14
C SER A 22 4.99 6.90 24.41
N GLN A 23 5.13 7.53 25.57
CA GLN A 23 4.77 6.94 26.86
C GLN A 23 3.26 6.91 27.13
N LYS A 24 2.48 7.66 26.34
CA LYS A 24 1.03 7.85 26.56
C LYS A 24 0.16 6.94 25.69
N ILE A 25 0.56 6.68 24.45
CA ILE A 25 -0.25 5.93 23.48
C ILE A 25 0.62 4.93 22.70
N SER A 26 0.15 3.70 22.61
CA SER A 26 0.84 2.66 21.85
C SER A 26 0.83 2.97 20.34
N VAL A 27 1.83 2.47 19.62
CA VAL A 27 1.92 2.60 18.15
C VAL A 27 0.66 2.07 17.46
N SER A 28 0.07 0.97 17.96
CA SER A 28 -1.20 0.45 17.43
C SER A 28 -2.33 1.46 17.55
N ARG A 29 -2.44 2.15 18.70
CA ARG A 29 -3.45 3.19 18.91
C ARG A 29 -3.22 4.41 18.02
N GLN A 30 -1.95 4.77 17.80
CA GLN A 30 -1.59 5.84 16.86
C GLN A 30 -2.00 5.49 15.42
N CYS A 31 -1.76 4.26 14.97
CA CYS A 31 -2.22 3.77 13.66
C CYS A 31 -3.74 3.85 13.49
N GLU A 32 -4.51 3.45 14.50
CA GLU A 32 -5.97 3.55 14.49
C GLU A 32 -6.44 5.01 14.35
N LEU A 33 -5.84 5.93 15.12
CA LEU A 33 -6.18 7.36 15.09
C LEU A 33 -5.85 8.01 13.74
N LEU A 34 -4.76 7.56 13.11
CA LEU A 34 -4.33 8.04 11.79
C LEU A 34 -5.05 7.34 10.64
N MET A 35 -5.92 6.35 10.91
CA MET A 35 -6.49 5.46 9.89
C MET A 35 -5.39 4.89 8.98
N LEU A 36 -4.31 4.41 9.60
CA LEU A 36 -3.19 3.73 8.95
C LEU A 36 -3.26 2.23 9.27
N SER A 37 -3.24 1.37 8.26
CA SER A 37 -3.20 -0.07 8.52
C SER A 37 -1.82 -0.47 9.06
N LYS A 38 -1.77 -1.49 9.93
CA LYS A 38 -0.51 -1.98 10.49
C LYS A 38 0.44 -2.49 9.39
N GLY A 39 -0.08 -3.13 8.34
CA GLY A 39 0.71 -3.51 7.17
C GLY A 39 1.30 -2.30 6.46
N ALA A 40 0.50 -1.24 6.29
CA ALA A 40 0.96 0.03 5.76
C ALA A 40 1.79 0.85 6.76
N LEU A 41 2.13 0.37 7.95
CA LEU A 41 3.18 0.97 8.78
C LEU A 41 4.53 0.36 8.44
N TYR A 42 4.60 -0.96 8.33
CA TYR A 42 5.86 -1.70 8.15
C TYR A 42 6.27 -1.86 6.68
N TYR A 43 5.34 -1.80 5.73
CA TYR A 43 5.62 -2.04 4.32
C TYR A 43 6.20 -0.81 3.62
N ASP A 44 7.49 -0.73 3.38
CA ASP A 44 8.06 0.35 2.55
C ASP A 44 7.90 0.02 1.05
N PRO A 45 7.22 0.84 0.24
CA PRO A 45 7.13 0.60 -1.19
C PRO A 45 8.51 0.67 -1.84
N VAL A 46 8.99 -0.47 -2.33
CA VAL A 46 10.22 -0.54 -3.12
C VAL A 46 9.97 0.14 -4.46
N LYS A 47 10.74 1.19 -4.77
CA LYS A 47 10.73 1.77 -6.11
C LYS A 47 11.29 0.73 -7.09
N MET A 48 10.46 0.28 -8.02
CA MET A 48 10.89 -0.61 -9.09
C MET A 48 11.51 0.22 -10.21
N ASP A 49 12.62 -0.28 -10.76
CA ASP A 49 13.25 0.34 -11.92
C ASP A 49 12.46 0.04 -13.21
N GLN A 50 12.75 0.79 -14.28
CA GLN A 50 12.06 0.63 -15.55
C GLN A 50 12.23 -0.77 -16.14
N TYR A 51 13.38 -1.41 -15.90
CA TYR A 51 13.62 -2.77 -16.35
C TYR A 51 12.70 -3.78 -15.67
N SER A 52 12.58 -3.75 -14.34
CA SER A 52 11.67 -4.64 -13.60
C SER A 52 10.21 -4.43 -14.02
N VAL A 53 9.79 -3.18 -14.23
CA VAL A 53 8.46 -2.86 -14.76
C VAL A 53 8.26 -3.49 -16.14
N SER A 54 9.24 -3.38 -17.04
CA SER A 54 9.15 -3.96 -18.39
C SER A 54 9.01 -5.49 -18.38
N ILE A 55 9.65 -6.17 -17.41
CA ILE A 55 9.53 -7.62 -17.22
C ILE A 55 8.13 -8.01 -16.75
N MET A 56 7.57 -7.31 -15.75
CA MET A 56 6.19 -7.55 -15.32
C MET A 56 5.19 -7.36 -16.46
N GLU A 57 5.30 -6.26 -17.20
CA GLU A 57 4.43 -6.03 -18.35
C GLU A 57 4.59 -7.12 -19.42
N PHE A 58 5.81 -7.63 -19.63
CA PHE A 58 6.03 -8.72 -20.56
C PHE A 58 5.33 -10.00 -20.09
N ILE A 59 5.45 -10.35 -18.82
CA ILE A 59 4.77 -11.51 -18.21
C ILE A 59 3.26 -11.39 -18.38
N ASP A 60 2.67 -10.23 -18.04
CA ASP A 60 1.23 -10.00 -18.19
C ASP A 60 0.78 -10.13 -19.65
N ARG A 61 1.55 -9.57 -20.59
CA ARG A 61 1.27 -9.71 -22.03
C ARG A 61 1.34 -11.17 -22.48
N GLN A 62 2.31 -11.95 -21.99
CA GLN A 62 2.38 -13.37 -22.32
C GLN A 62 1.20 -14.13 -21.74
N TYR A 63 0.84 -13.87 -20.47
CA TYR A 63 -0.29 -14.53 -19.80
C TYR A 63 -1.60 -14.35 -20.55
N ILE A 64 -1.89 -13.13 -21.04
CA ILE A 64 -3.10 -12.85 -21.84
C ILE A 64 -3.05 -13.51 -23.22
N LYS A 65 -1.87 -13.51 -23.87
CA LYS A 65 -1.69 -14.06 -25.23
C LYS A 65 -1.74 -15.58 -25.27
N THR A 66 -1.20 -16.23 -24.25
CA THR A 66 -1.30 -17.68 -24.12
C THR A 66 -2.74 -18.01 -23.72
N GLU A 67 -3.52 -18.57 -24.65
CA GLU A 67 -4.92 -19.00 -24.41
C GLU A 67 -5.09 -20.10 -23.34
N VAL A 68 -4.08 -20.37 -22.49
CA VAL A 68 -4.21 -21.22 -21.30
C VAL A 68 -4.91 -20.45 -20.17
N HIS A 69 -6.18 -20.12 -20.38
CA HIS A 69 -7.09 -19.86 -19.26
C HIS A 69 -7.61 -21.21 -18.78
N PRO A 70 -7.17 -21.76 -17.63
CA PRO A 70 -7.66 -23.04 -17.11
C PRO A 70 -9.15 -23.03 -16.73
N TYR A 71 -9.84 -21.89 -16.89
CA TYR A 71 -11.26 -21.70 -16.61
C TYR A 71 -12.09 -21.34 -17.86
N LYS A 72 -11.52 -21.38 -19.07
CA LYS A 72 -12.32 -21.34 -20.31
C LYS A 72 -12.86 -22.75 -20.59
N THR A 73 -13.96 -23.10 -19.95
CA THR A 73 -14.82 -24.21 -20.38
C THR A 73 -15.39 -23.89 -21.76
N HIS A 74 -15.23 -24.82 -22.70
CA HIS A 74 -15.92 -24.83 -23.99
C HIS A 74 -17.44 -24.77 -23.84
#